data_AF-A0A8B6MBB3-F1
#
_entry.id   AF-A0A8B6MBB3-F1
#
_cell.length_a   1.000
_cell.length_b   1.000
_cell.length_c   1.000
_cell.angle_alpha   90.00
_cell.angle_beta   90.00
_cell.angle_gamma   90.00
#
_symmetry.space_group_name_H-M   'P 1'
#
loop_
_entity.id
_entity.type
_entity.pdbx_description
1 polymer ?
#
loop_
_entity_poly.entity_id
_entity_poly.type
_entity_poly.pdbx_seq_one_letter_code
_entity_poly.pdbx_strand_id
1 'polypeptide(L)'
;MNAVANPKLSNPDGVKQARLELLRDAIFEQLGFMIHRAELARTFADLSDDAGLTYSLKCMVAHVRAAAQCANDLTALKNGGAE
;
A
#
# COMPACT_ATOMS: atom_id res chain seq x y z
N MET A 1 39.73 -25.25 -13.30
CA MET A 1 38.34 -24.76 -13.35
C MET A 1 38.16 -23.85 -12.14
N ASN A 2 38.30 -22.53 -12.31
CA ASN A 2 38.17 -21.57 -11.22
C ASN A 2 36.71 -21.11 -11.14
N ALA A 3 36.13 -21.26 -9.95
CA ALA A 3 34.78 -20.80 -9.64
C ALA A 3 34.71 -19.27 -9.84
N VAL A 4 33.84 -18.84 -10.75
CA VAL A 4 33.53 -17.42 -10.93
C VAL A 4 32.67 -17.01 -9.74
N ALA A 5 33.22 -16.16 -8.88
CA ALA A 5 32.49 -15.56 -7.77
C ALA A 5 31.23 -14.87 -8.33
N ASN A 6 30.06 -15.31 -7.86
CA ASN A 6 28.78 -14.69 -8.23
C ASN A 6 28.66 -13.36 -7.48
N PRO A 7 28.83 -12.19 -8.13
CA PRO A 7 28.72 -10.93 -7.44
C PRO A 7 27.23 -10.71 -7.14
N LYS A 8 26.87 -10.41 -5.89
CA LYS A 8 25.53 -9.87 -5.59
C LYS A 8 25.38 -8.57 -6.38
N LEU A 9 24.65 -8.62 -7.50
CA LEU A 9 24.51 -7.54 -8.49
C LEU A 9 23.58 -6.38 -8.05
N SER A 10 23.12 -6.33 -6.80
CA SER A 10 22.26 -5.22 -6.35
C SER A 10 22.98 -4.35 -5.32
N ASN A 11 23.12 -3.07 -5.64
CA ASN A 11 23.45 -2.03 -4.67
C ASN A 11 22.38 -2.06 -3.54
N PRO A 12 22.72 -2.45 -2.30
CA PRO A 12 21.74 -2.60 -1.21
C PRO A 12 21.00 -1.29 -0.91
N ASP A 13 21.68 -0.16 -1.01
CA ASP A 13 21.08 1.16 -0.79
C ASP A 13 20.09 1.50 -1.91
N GLY A 14 20.43 1.17 -3.15
CA GLY A 14 19.52 1.32 -4.29
C GLY A 14 18.26 0.47 -4.15
N VAL A 15 18.40 -0.78 -3.69
CA VAL A 15 17.25 -1.66 -3.39
C VAL A 15 16.40 -1.09 -2.26
N LYS A 16 17.03 -0.57 -1.20
CA LYS A 16 16.30 0.07 -0.09
C LYS A 16 15.50 1.28 -0.58
N GLN A 17 16.09 2.16 -1.39
CA GLN A 17 15.39 3.33 -1.92
C GLN A 17 14.21 2.96 -2.80
N ALA A 18 14.39 2.02 -3.74
CA ALA A 18 13.31 1.54 -4.59
C ALA A 18 12.14 0.96 -3.76
N ARG A 19 12.43 0.21 -2.69
CA ARG A 19 11.38 -0.29 -1.76
C ARG A 19 10.65 0.83 -1.02
N LEU A 20 11.37 1.88 -0.59
CA LEU A 20 10.76 3.04 0.04
C LEU A 20 9.84 3.81 -0.91
N GLU A 21 10.20 3.92 -2.19
CA GLU A 21 9.36 4.53 -3.23
C GLU A 21 8.11 3.68 -3.48
N LEU A 22 8.27 2.37 -3.69
CA LEU A 22 7.14 1.45 -3.88
C LEU A 22 6.13 1.49 -2.73
N LEU A 23 6.60 1.60 -1.48
CA LEU A 23 5.70 1.72 -0.33
C LEU A 23 4.93 3.05 -0.32
N ARG A 24 5.54 4.16 -0.76
CA ARG A 24 4.84 5.45 -0.89
C ARG A 24 3.80 5.39 -2.01
N ASP A 25 4.16 4.80 -3.15
CA ASP A 25 3.25 4.63 -4.29
C ASP A 25 2.06 3.74 -3.92
N ALA A 26 2.30 2.64 -3.20
CA ALA A 26 1.25 1.78 -2.69
C ALA A 26 0.29 2.52 -1.74
N ILE A 27 0.81 3.36 -0.83
CA ILE A 27 -0.03 4.20 0.03
C ILE A 27 -0.89 5.14 -0.83
N PHE A 28 -0.30 5.80 -1.82
CA PHE A 28 -1.02 6.71 -2.70
C PHE A 28 -2.14 6.00 -3.47
N GLU A 29 -1.87 4.80 -4.00
CA GLU A 29 -2.86 3.97 -4.66
C GLU A 29 -4.02 3.60 -3.72
N GLN A 30 -3.73 3.18 -2.48
CA GLN A 30 -4.77 2.89 -1.50
C GLN A 30 -5.63 4.11 -1.20
N LEU A 31 -5.05 5.31 -1.10
CA LEU A 31 -5.81 6.56 -0.92
C LEU A 31 -6.73 6.83 -2.10
N GLY A 32 -6.28 6.57 -3.34
CA GLY A 32 -7.12 6.65 -4.54
C GLY A 32 -8.34 5.73 -4.45
N PHE A 33 -8.16 4.49 -4.03
CA PHE A 33 -9.28 3.57 -3.82
C PHE A 33 -10.25 4.05 -2.74
N MET A 34 -9.76 4.66 -1.65
CA MET A 34 -10.63 5.22 -0.61
C MET A 34 -11.54 6.31 -1.15
N ILE A 35 -11.03 7.20 -2.00
CA ILE A 35 -11.82 8.26 -2.64
C ILE A 35 -12.97 7.65 -3.44
N HIS A 36 -12.69 6.68 -4.31
CA HIS A 36 -13.73 6.00 -5.10
C HIS A 36 -14.75 5.27 -4.23
N ARG A 37 -14.32 4.64 -3.13
CA ARG A 37 -15.26 3.99 -2.19
C ARG A 37 -16.14 4.99 -1.46
N ALA A 38 -15.63 6.17 -1.12
CA ALA A 38 -16.40 7.25 -0.52
C ALA A 38 -17.45 7.82 -1.51
N GLU A 39 -17.08 8.00 -2.78
CA GLU A 39 -17.99 8.42 -3.85
C GLU A 39 -19.13 7.41 -4.07
N LEU A 40 -18.80 6.12 -4.10
CA LEU A 40 -19.79 5.05 -4.20
C LEU A 40 -20.69 4.99 -2.97
N ALA A 41 -20.13 5.09 -1.76
CA ALA A 41 -20.90 5.11 -0.52
C ALA A 41 -21.94 6.26 -0.53
N ARG A 42 -21.52 7.46 -0.97
CA ARG A 42 -22.44 8.59 -1.14
C ARG A 42 -23.55 8.29 -2.16
N THR A 43 -23.19 7.72 -3.31
CA THR A 43 -24.16 7.35 -4.35
C THR A 43 -25.19 6.36 -3.83
N PHE A 44 -24.75 5.32 -3.11
CA PHE A 44 -25.67 4.33 -2.53
C PHE A 44 -26.56 4.93 -1.44
N ALA A 45 -26.04 5.85 -0.63
CA ALA A 45 -26.85 6.58 0.35
C ALA A 45 -27.94 7.43 -0.34
N ASP A 46 -27.60 8.14 -1.42
CA ASP A 46 -28.55 8.95 -2.20
C ASP A 46 -29.65 8.08 -2.83
N LEU A 47 -29.33 6.82 -3.15
CA LEU A 47 -30.28 5.82 -3.68
C LEU A 47 -31.04 5.03 -2.60
N SER A 48 -30.79 5.29 -1.30
CA SER A 48 -31.30 4.49 -0.18
C SER A 48 -30.95 2.99 -0.28
N ASP A 49 -29.82 2.66 -0.91
CA ASP A 49 -29.26 1.31 -0.96
C ASP A 49 -28.28 1.09 0.20
N ASP A 50 -28.82 0.68 1.35
CA ASP A 50 -28.05 0.44 2.57
C ASP A 50 -27.04 -0.71 2.42
N ALA A 51 -27.32 -1.68 1.56
CA ALA A 51 -26.43 -2.81 1.32
C ALA A 51 -25.18 -2.36 0.54
N GLY A 52 -25.38 -1.60 -0.54
CA GLY A 52 -24.31 -0.98 -1.33
C GLY A 52 -23.48 0.02 -0.52
N LEU A 53 -24.14 0.83 0.30
CA LEU A 53 -23.48 1.76 1.25
C LEU A 53 -22.59 0.99 2.22
N THR A 54 -23.15 0.02 2.93
CA THR A 54 -22.41 -0.77 3.92
C THR A 54 -21.23 -1.51 3.30
N TYR A 55 -21.41 -2.09 2.11
CA TYR A 55 -20.34 -2.76 1.39
C TYR A 55 -19.22 -1.80 1.01
N SER A 56 -19.56 -0.64 0.46
CA SER A 56 -18.57 0.38 0.07
C SER A 56 -17.75 0.88 1.25
N LEU A 57 -18.39 1.11 2.41
CA LEU A 57 -17.70 1.47 3.65
C LEU A 57 -16.75 0.37 4.14
N LYS A 58 -17.16 -0.91 4.09
CA LYS A 58 -16.29 -2.04 4.46
C LYS A 58 -15.04 -2.12 3.56
N CYS A 59 -15.22 -1.94 2.25
CA CYS A 59 -14.09 -1.89 1.32
C CYS A 59 -13.17 -0.70 1.60
N MET A 60 -13.72 0.48 1.89
CA MET A 60 -12.92 1.66 2.27
C MET A 60 -12.06 1.38 3.49
N VAL A 61 -12.62 0.75 4.53
CA VAL A 61 -11.86 0.35 5.74
C VAL A 61 -10.73 -0.63 5.40
N ALA A 62 -10.94 -1.56 4.46
CA ALA A 62 -9.88 -2.47 4.03
C ALA A 62 -8.70 -1.71 3.39
N HIS A 63 -8.98 -0.73 2.53
CA HIS A 63 -7.94 0.13 1.95
C HIS A 63 -7.22 0.97 3.01
N VAL A 64 -7.95 1.53 3.99
CA VAL A 64 -7.35 2.26 5.13
C VAL A 64 -6.35 1.37 5.88
N ARG A 65 -6.74 0.12 6.17
CA ARG A 65 -5.86 -0.84 6.86
C ARG A 65 -4.63 -1.18 6.03
N ALA A 66 -4.79 -1.38 4.71
CA ALA A 66 -3.67 -1.64 3.81
C ALA A 66 -2.70 -0.45 3.76
N ALA A 67 -3.20 0.78 3.63
CA ALA A 67 -2.37 1.98 3.65
C ALA A 67 -1.62 2.15 4.98
N ALA A 68 -2.29 1.88 6.10
CA ALA A 68 -1.67 1.91 7.42
C ALA A 68 -0.54 0.87 7.56
N GLN A 69 -0.75 -0.34 7.03
CA GLN A 69 0.30 -1.36 7.01
C GLN A 69 1.51 -0.91 6.18
N CYS A 70 1.29 -0.40 4.96
CA CYS A 70 2.38 0.14 4.13
C CYS A 70 3.12 1.29 4.81
N ALA A 71 2.42 2.14 5.57
CA ALA A 71 3.04 3.24 6.34
C ALA A 71 3.92 2.72 7.50
N ASN A 72 3.48 1.65 8.16
CA ASN A 72 4.27 0.97 9.19
C ASN A 72 5.53 0.36 8.56
N ASP A 73 5.39 -0.37 7.45
CA ASP A 73 6.51 -0.97 6.72
C ASP A 73 7.50 0.09 6.21
N LEU A 74 6.98 1.22 5.73
CA LEU A 74 7.79 2.37 5.30
C LEU A 74 8.63 2.91 6.45
N THR A 75 8.04 3.03 7.64
CA THR A 75 8.72 3.52 8.84
C THR A 75 9.76 2.50 9.33
N ALA A 76 9.40 1.22 9.36
CA ALA A 76 10.30 0.13 9.74
C ALA A 76 11.53 0.08 8.82
N LEU A 77 11.32 0.09 7.50
CA LEU A 77 12.39 0.06 6.51
C LEU A 77 13.30 1.30 6.59
N LYS A 78 12.75 2.49 6.80
CA LYS A 78 13.54 3.72 7.01
C LYS A 78 14.49 3.56 8.20
N ASN A 79 13.96 3.09 9.33
CA ASN A 79 14.68 2.92 10.58
C ASN A 79 15.66 1.73 10.58
N GLY A 80 15.75 0.98 9.48
CA GLY A 80 16.65 -0.18 9.35
C GLY A 80 16.10 -1.46 9.99
N GLY A 81 14.82 -1.48 10.37
CA GLY A 81 14.15 -2.67 10.88
C GLY A 81 13.34 -3.35 9.79
N ALA A 82 13.88 -4.44 9.26
CA ALA A 82 13.12 -5.52 8.62
C ALA A 82 14.05 -6.74 8.56
N GLU A 83 14.16 -7.44 9.69
CA GLU A 83 14.46 -8.87 9.72
C GLU A 83 13.14 -9.63 9.84
#